data_AF-A0A852ZF83-F1
#
_entry.id   AF-A0A852ZF83-F1
#
_cell.length_a   1.000
_cell.length_b   1.000
_cell.length_c   1.000
_cell.angle_alpha   90.00
_cell.angle_beta   90.00
_cell.angle_gamma   90.00
#
_symmetry.space_group_name_H-M   'P 1'
#
loop_
_entity.id
_entity.type
_entity.pdbx_description
1 polymer ?
#
loop_
_entity_poly.entity_id
_entity_poly.type
_entity_poly.pdbx_seq_one_letter_code
_entity_poly.pdbx_strand_id
1 'polypeptide(L)'
;MTPDQQAIVDVLREAFGEPETVEFPEVWGPRVVVGATTPAGVVFAKAAGDADVRAEVTTIGLAREAGIPVPRVLATGTDTRVPGNHWFAMSKVEGVEWAPENQALAPRTLPDIARCLSGVQQSGVPQAPC
;
A
#
# COMPACT_ATOMS: atom_id res chain seq x y z
N MET A 1 -19.89 2.61 -4.56
CA MET A 1 -18.75 2.70 -5.48
C MET A 1 -18.79 4.05 -6.17
N THR A 2 -17.76 4.87 -6.00
CA THR A 2 -17.61 6.18 -6.65
C THR A 2 -17.00 6.03 -8.05
N PRO A 3 -17.08 7.05 -8.92
CA PRO A 3 -16.40 7.04 -10.21
C PRO A 3 -14.89 6.76 -10.09
N ASP A 4 -14.23 7.39 -9.12
CA ASP A 4 -12.80 7.20 -8.89
C ASP A 4 -12.47 5.77 -8.44
N GLN A 5 -13.33 5.16 -7.61
CA GLN A 5 -13.20 3.75 -7.23
C GLN A 5 -13.36 2.83 -8.44
N GLN A 6 -14.34 3.10 -9.32
CA GLN A 6 -14.53 2.32 -10.55
C GLN A 6 -13.32 2.45 -11.48
N ALA A 7 -12.75 3.64 -11.64
CA ALA A 7 -11.57 3.85 -12.47
C ALA A 7 -10.38 2.98 -12.00
N ILE A 8 -10.20 2.83 -10.68
CA ILE A 8 -9.16 1.95 -10.14
C ILE A 8 -9.49 0.47 -10.34
N VAL A 9 -10.76 0.07 -10.20
CA VAL A 9 -11.18 -1.31 -10.53
C VAL A 9 -10.87 -1.64 -11.99
N ASP A 10 -11.09 -0.70 -12.91
CA ASP A 10 -10.79 -0.89 -14.33
C ASP A 10 -9.27 -1.02 -14.57
N VAL A 11 -8.46 -0.18 -13.93
CA VAL A 11 -6.99 -0.31 -13.95
C VAL A 11 -6.53 -1.66 -13.40
N LEU A 12 -7.10 -2.12 -12.29
CA LEU A 12 -6.79 -3.43 -11.71
C LEU A 12 -7.18 -4.57 -12.65
N ARG A 13 -8.35 -4.48 -13.30
CA ARG A 13 -8.80 -5.46 -14.30
C ARG A 13 -7.82 -5.54 -15.47
N GLU A 14 -7.41 -4.40 -16.00
CA GLU A 14 -6.47 -4.31 -17.12
C GLU A 14 -5.08 -4.86 -16.75
N ALA A 15 -4.61 -4.62 -15.52
CA ALA A 15 -3.28 -5.03 -15.08
C ALA A 15 -3.18 -6.48 -14.56
N PHE A 16 -4.24 -7.01 -13.94
CA PHE A 16 -4.20 -8.28 -13.20
C PHE A 16 -5.32 -9.27 -13.57
N GLY A 17 -6.22 -8.91 -14.48
CA GLY A 17 -7.38 -9.71 -14.87
C GLY A 17 -8.64 -9.39 -14.07
N GLU A 18 -9.78 -9.97 -14.46
CA GLU A 18 -11.09 -9.68 -13.86
C GLU A 18 -11.09 -9.94 -12.34
N PRO A 19 -11.45 -8.94 -11.52
CA PRO A 19 -11.60 -9.15 -10.08
C PRO A 19 -12.75 -10.09 -9.73
N GLU A 20 -12.49 -11.12 -8.94
CA GLU A 20 -13.52 -11.98 -8.35
C GLU A 20 -14.22 -11.28 -7.19
N THR A 21 -13.47 -10.48 -6.43
CA THR A 21 -13.98 -9.65 -5.33
C THR A 21 -13.30 -8.29 -5.36
N VAL A 22 -14.00 -7.28 -4.86
CA VAL A 22 -13.51 -5.91 -4.72
C VAL A 22 -13.86 -5.41 -3.33
N GLU A 23 -12.91 -4.77 -2.66
CA GLU A 23 -13.10 -4.11 -1.39
C GLU A 23 -12.63 -2.65 -1.45
N PHE A 24 -13.25 -1.81 -0.64
CA PHE A 24 -12.97 -0.37 -0.59
C PHE A 24 -12.58 0.00 0.84
N PRO A 25 -11.27 -0.09 1.18
CA PRO A 25 -10.80 0.29 2.51
C PRO A 25 -11.14 1.73 2.84
N GLU A 26 -11.37 2.00 4.12
CA GLU A 26 -11.47 3.37 4.61
C GLU A 26 -10.11 4.04 4.47
N VAL A 27 -10.10 5.26 3.93
CA VAL A 27 -8.88 6.03 3.67
C VAL A 27 -9.06 7.45 4.16
N TRP A 28 -7.95 8.06 4.56
CA TRP A 28 -7.92 9.47 4.95
C TRP A 28 -7.37 10.34 3.82
N GLY A 29 -7.97 11.51 3.64
CA GLY A 29 -7.58 12.48 2.61
C GLY A 29 -8.14 12.17 1.21
N PRO A 30 -7.67 12.88 0.16
CA PRO A 30 -8.24 12.84 -1.20
C PRO A 30 -7.74 11.63 -2.02
N ARG A 31 -7.54 10.48 -1.37
CA ARG A 31 -6.91 9.29 -1.95
C ARG A 31 -7.97 8.25 -2.24
N VAL A 32 -7.72 7.41 -3.24
CA VAL A 32 -8.56 6.24 -3.52
C VAL A 32 -7.71 4.99 -3.42
N VAL A 33 -8.16 4.06 -2.59
CA VAL A 33 -7.58 2.72 -2.45
C VAL A 33 -8.66 1.69 -2.75
N VAL A 34 -8.31 0.68 -3.54
CA VAL A 34 -9.17 -0.45 -3.87
C VAL A 34 -8.39 -1.73 -3.66
N GLY A 35 -8.95 -2.66 -2.90
CA GLY A 35 -8.47 -4.04 -2.83
C GLY A 35 -9.24 -4.93 -3.81
N ALA A 36 -8.57 -5.90 -4.40
CA ALA A 36 -9.19 -6.87 -5.30
C ALA A 36 -8.57 -8.26 -5.17
N THR A 37 -9.40 -9.29 -5.25
CA THR A 37 -8.92 -10.65 -5.53
C THR A 37 -8.96 -10.88 -7.03
N THR A 38 -7.81 -11.15 -7.62
CA THR A 38 -7.63 -11.35 -9.06
C THR A 38 -6.99 -12.73 -9.32
N PRO A 39 -6.96 -13.22 -10.57
CA PRO A 39 -6.21 -14.43 -10.92
C PRO A 39 -4.72 -14.37 -10.56
N ALA A 40 -4.14 -13.16 -10.44
CA ALA A 40 -2.77 -12.93 -10.01
C ALA A 40 -2.58 -12.92 -8.47
N GLY A 41 -3.67 -12.99 -7.71
CA GLY A 41 -3.70 -12.94 -6.24
C GLY A 41 -4.43 -11.71 -5.69
N VAL A 42 -4.32 -11.51 -4.38
CA VAL A 42 -4.95 -10.38 -3.68
C VAL A 42 -4.05 -9.15 -3.73
N VAL A 43 -4.57 -8.08 -4.31
CA VAL A 43 -3.83 -6.84 -4.61
C VAL A 43 -4.56 -5.63 -4.06
N PHE A 44 -3.81 -4.61 -3.67
CA PHE A 44 -4.33 -3.29 -3.34
C PHE A 44 -3.74 -2.27 -4.30
N ALA A 45 -4.59 -1.50 -4.98
CA ALA A 45 -4.17 -0.35 -5.77
C ALA A 45 -4.53 0.94 -5.07
N LYS A 46 -3.64 1.92 -5.22
CA LYS A 46 -3.84 3.29 -4.76
C LYS A 46 -3.60 4.25 -5.92
N ALA A 47 -4.48 5.24 -6.06
CA ALA A 47 -4.24 6.40 -6.91
C ALA A 47 -4.10 7.70 -6.13
N ALA A 48 -3.17 8.52 -6.59
CA ALA A 48 -2.83 9.84 -6.05
C ALA A 48 -2.02 10.64 -7.10
N GLY A 49 -1.55 11.83 -6.73
CA GLY A 49 -0.61 12.59 -7.57
C GLY A 49 0.77 11.92 -7.69
N ASP A 50 1.54 12.29 -8.72
CA ASP A 50 2.86 11.70 -9.01
C ASP A 50 3.80 11.67 -7.80
N ALA A 51 3.92 12.82 -7.11
CA ALA A 51 4.82 12.95 -5.97
C ALA A 51 4.45 11.96 -4.84
N ASP A 52 3.16 11.78 -4.55
CA ASP A 52 2.67 10.85 -3.55
C ASP A 52 2.96 9.39 -3.95
N VAL A 53 2.64 9.01 -5.18
CA VAL A 53 2.87 7.65 -5.69
C VAL A 53 4.37 7.32 -5.70
N ARG A 54 5.21 8.21 -6.24
CA ARG A 54 6.66 8.01 -6.29
C ARG A 54 7.28 7.95 -4.91
N ALA A 55 6.86 8.81 -3.98
CA ALA A 55 7.37 8.80 -2.62
C ALA A 55 7.07 7.46 -1.93
N GLU A 56 5.85 6.95 -2.06
CA GLU A 56 5.46 5.69 -1.43
C GLU A 56 6.14 4.48 -2.05
N VAL A 57 6.16 4.37 -3.39
CA VAL A 57 6.85 3.29 -4.09
C VAL A 57 8.34 3.27 -3.75
N THR A 58 8.99 4.44 -3.72
CA THR A 58 10.42 4.56 -3.36
C THR A 58 10.64 4.15 -1.90
N THR A 59 9.78 4.60 -0.99
CA THR A 59 9.87 4.26 0.44
C THR A 59 9.73 2.76 0.68
N ILE A 60 8.77 2.11 0.00
CA ILE A 60 8.60 0.65 0.05
C ILE A 60 9.85 -0.06 -0.50
N GLY A 61 10.42 0.43 -1.61
CA GLY A 61 11.65 -0.11 -2.19
C GLY A 61 12.82 -0.07 -1.20
N LEU A 62 13.12 1.10 -0.64
CA LEU A 62 14.20 1.29 0.33
C LEU A 62 14.00 0.46 1.61
N ALA A 63 12.77 0.41 2.13
CA ALA A 63 12.45 -0.40 3.30
C ALA A 63 12.69 -1.90 3.02
N ARG A 64 12.27 -2.39 1.84
CA ARG A 64 12.51 -3.77 1.42
C ARG A 64 14.00 -4.07 1.27
N GLU A 65 14.78 -3.19 0.68
CA GLU A 65 16.24 -3.32 0.54
C GLU A 65 16.94 -3.40 1.91
N ALA A 66 16.40 -2.69 2.91
CA ALA A 66 16.85 -2.75 4.30
C ALA A 66 16.34 -3.99 5.07
N GLY A 67 15.66 -4.93 4.41
CA GLY A 67 15.14 -6.15 5.03
C GLY A 67 13.90 -5.95 5.91
N ILE A 68 13.25 -4.78 5.82
CA ILE A 68 12.03 -4.48 6.56
C ILE A 68 10.85 -5.20 5.88
N PRO A 69 10.00 -5.89 6.64
CA PRO A 69 8.81 -6.53 6.08
C PRO A 69 7.82 -5.46 5.60
N VAL A 70 7.73 -5.32 4.28
CA VAL A 70 6.82 -4.39 3.58
C VAL A 70 6.11 -5.12 2.43
N PRO A 71 4.92 -4.65 2.00
CA PRO A 71 4.26 -5.19 0.81
C PRO A 71 5.18 -5.10 -0.42
N ARG A 72 4.96 -6.01 -1.38
CA ARG A 72 5.65 -5.93 -2.68
C ARG A 72 4.88 -4.95 -3.56
N VAL A 73 5.56 -3.97 -4.14
CA VAL A 73 5.02 -3.23 -5.29
C VAL A 73 4.99 -4.19 -6.49
N LEU A 74 3.82 -4.38 -7.07
CA LEU A 74 3.56 -5.30 -8.17
C LEU A 74 3.53 -4.56 -9.51
N ALA A 75 2.96 -3.36 -9.52
CA ALA A 75 2.87 -2.52 -10.71
C ALA A 75 2.78 -1.04 -10.33
N THR A 76 3.15 -0.19 -11.27
CA THR A 76 2.98 1.27 -11.23
C THR A 76 2.54 1.74 -12.60
N GLY A 77 1.73 2.79 -12.67
CA GLY A 77 1.31 3.34 -13.96
C GLY A 77 0.69 4.72 -13.88
N THR A 78 0.36 5.23 -15.06
CA THR A 78 -0.37 6.47 -15.25
C THR A 78 -1.70 6.18 -15.93
N ASP A 79 -2.77 6.81 -15.49
CA ASP A 79 -4.08 6.70 -16.11
C ASP A 79 -4.90 7.97 -15.89
N THR A 80 -5.40 8.60 -16.94
CA THR A 80 -6.14 9.87 -16.82
C THR A 80 -7.51 9.72 -16.16
N ARG A 81 -8.00 8.48 -15.99
CA ARG A 81 -9.27 8.17 -15.32
C ARG A 81 -9.14 8.19 -13.80
N VAL A 82 -7.93 8.01 -13.25
CA VAL A 82 -7.73 7.89 -11.81
C VAL A 82 -7.34 9.21 -11.15
N PRO A 83 -7.70 9.45 -9.88
CA PRO A 83 -7.30 10.66 -9.16
C PRO A 83 -5.79 10.90 -9.19
N GLY A 84 -5.38 12.11 -9.59
CA GLY A 84 -3.97 12.49 -9.66
C GLY A 84 -3.17 11.83 -10.79
N ASN A 85 -3.84 11.09 -11.68
CA ASN A 85 -3.31 10.45 -12.88
C ASN A 85 -2.22 9.37 -12.67
N HIS A 86 -1.86 9.05 -11.43
CA HIS A 86 -0.81 8.09 -11.10
C HIS A 86 -1.35 7.05 -10.13
N TRP A 87 -0.87 5.81 -10.29
CA TRP A 87 -1.26 4.72 -9.42
C TRP A 87 -0.12 3.73 -9.21
N PHE A 88 -0.23 2.98 -8.12
CA PHE A 88 0.56 1.77 -7.89
C PHE A 88 -0.30 0.68 -7.28
N ALA A 89 0.09 -0.57 -7.52
CA ALA A 89 -0.53 -1.75 -6.93
C ALA A 89 0.50 -2.54 -6.12
N MET A 90 0.05 -3.11 -5.01
CA MET A 90 0.89 -3.85 -4.08
C MET A 90 0.21 -5.13 -3.60
N SER A 91 1.02 -6.09 -3.14
CA SER A 91 0.52 -7.33 -2.55
C SER A 91 -0.20 -7.08 -1.23
N LYS A 92 -1.25 -7.84 -0.93
CA LYS A 92 -1.79 -7.92 0.43
C LYS A 92 -0.73 -8.42 1.42
N VAL A 93 -0.71 -7.82 2.60
CA VAL A 93 0.05 -8.30 3.77
C VAL A 93 -0.97 -8.78 4.80
N GLU A 94 -0.74 -9.98 5.33
CA GLU A 94 -1.56 -10.53 6.40
C GLU A 94 -1.09 -10.01 7.76
N GLY A 95 -2.03 -9.68 8.63
CA GLY A 95 -1.73 -9.18 9.96
C GLY A 95 -2.91 -8.47 10.59
N VAL A 96 -2.68 -7.96 11.80
CA VAL A 96 -3.61 -7.08 12.50
C VAL A 96 -2.93 -5.74 12.73
N GLU A 97 -3.68 -4.66 12.64
CA GLU A 97 -3.19 -3.32 12.93
C GLU A 97 -2.68 -3.23 14.37
N TRP A 98 -1.61 -2.46 14.57
CA TRP A 98 -1.15 -2.12 15.91
C TRP A 98 -2.04 -1.04 16.53
N ALA A 99 -3.12 -1.48 17.19
CA ALA A 99 -4.13 -0.64 17.84
C ALA A 99 -4.27 -0.98 19.34
N PRO A 100 -4.88 -0.11 20.18
CA PRO A 100 -5.02 -0.32 21.62
C PRO A 100 -5.58 -1.70 22.02
N GLU A 101 -6.55 -2.21 21.28
CA GLU A 101 -7.18 -3.52 21.45
C GLU A 101 -6.22 -4.70 21.22
N ASN A 102 -5.12 -4.49 20.49
CA ASN A 102 -4.13 -5.50 20.14
C ASN A 102 -2.87 -5.43 21.03
N GLN A 103 -2.84 -4.56 22.05
CA GLN A 103 -1.68 -4.38 22.92
C GLN A 103 -1.29 -5.63 23.73
N ALA A 104 -2.21 -6.59 23.92
CA ALA A 104 -1.88 -7.88 24.54
C ALA A 104 -0.78 -8.65 23.78
N LEU A 105 -0.57 -8.34 22.49
CA LEU A 105 0.49 -8.92 21.67
C LEU A 105 1.89 -8.30 21.93
N ALA A 106 1.96 -7.20 22.68
CA ALA A 106 3.19 -6.41 22.90
C ALA A 106 4.43 -7.22 23.27
N PRO A 107 4.41 -8.19 24.20
CA PRO A 107 5.62 -8.93 24.58
C PRO A 107 6.28 -9.67 23.42
N ARG A 108 5.50 -10.05 22.40
CA ARG A 108 5.99 -10.75 21.21
C ARG A 108 6.31 -9.80 20.07
N THR A 109 5.54 -8.73 19.91
CA THR A 109 5.62 -7.83 18.74
C THR A 109 6.60 -6.67 18.93
N LEU A 110 6.80 -6.18 20.16
CA LEU A 110 7.68 -5.03 20.42
C LEU A 110 9.13 -5.21 19.94
N PRO A 111 9.78 -6.38 20.12
CA PRO A 111 11.13 -6.60 19.58
C PRO A 111 11.19 -6.47 18.05
N ASP A 112 10.15 -6.93 17.36
CA ASP A 112 10.07 -6.83 15.89
C ASP A 112 9.78 -5.41 15.43
N ILE A 113 8.90 -4.68 16.13
CA ILE A 113 8.67 -3.24 15.89
C ILE A 113 9.97 -2.46 16.08
N ALA A 114 10.73 -2.71 17.15
CA ALA A 114 12.01 -2.07 17.40
C ALA A 114 13.04 -2.35 16.28
N ARG A 115 13.06 -3.59 15.78
CA ARG A 115 13.90 -3.97 14.63
C ARG A 115 13.50 -3.22 13.36
N CYS A 116 12.21 -3.14 13.06
CA CYS A 116 11.71 -2.40 11.90
C CYS A 116 12.06 -0.91 12.00
N LEU A 117 11.83 -0.27 13.16
CA LEU A 117 12.16 1.14 13.38
C LEU A 117 13.66 1.42 13.22
N SER A 118 14.51 0.55 13.77
CA SER A 118 15.96 0.65 13.60
C SER A 118 16.36 0.53 12.13
N GLY A 119 15.72 -0.38 11.38
CA GLY A 119 15.93 -0.52 9.94
C GLY A 119 15.54 0.74 9.17
N VAL A 120 14.40 1.37 9.49
CA VAL A 120 13.97 2.61 8.84
C VAL A 120 14.95 3.75 9.10
N GLN A 121 15.49 3.86 10.32
CA GLN A 121 16.48 4.88 10.67
C GLN A 121 17.81 4.70 9.92
N GLN A 122 18.17 3.47 9.60
CA GLN A 122 19.43 3.14 8.93
C GLN A 122 19.34 3.13 7.40
N SER A 123 18.13 2.99 6.84
CA SER A 123 17.92 2.83 5.38
C SER A 123 17.95 4.13 4.58
N GLY A 124 18.10 5.29 5.23
CA GLY A 124 18.05 6.59 4.57
C GLY A 124 16.66 6.96 4.05
N VAL A 125 15.61 6.23 4.46
CA VAL A 125 14.22 6.60 4.20
C VAL A 125 13.95 7.98 4.80
N PRO A 126 13.43 8.96 4.02
CA PRO A 126 13.12 10.29 4.52
C PRO A 126 12.19 10.23 5.75
N GLN A 127 12.63 10.83 6.86
CA GLN A 127 11.84 10.91 8.09
C GLN A 127 10.95 12.17 7.99
N ALA A 128 9.64 12.04 8.20
CA ALA A 128 8.81 13.22 8.39
C ALA A 128 9.23 13.94 9.69
N PRO A 129 9.28 15.28 9.72
CA PRO A 129 9.54 15.99 10.97
C PRO A 129 8.43 15.66 11.98
N CYS A 130 8.84 15.25 13.18
CA CYS A 130 7.94 15.04 14.32
C CYS A 130 7.26 16.34 14.75
#